data_AF-A0A0A2ADL6-F1
#
_entry.id   AF-A0A0A2ADL6-F1
#
_cell.length_a   1.000
_cell.length_b   1.000
_cell.length_c   1.000
_cell.angle_alpha   90.00
_cell.angle_beta   90.00
_cell.angle_gamma   90.00
#
_symmetry.space_group_name_H-M   'P 1'
#
loop_
_entity.id
_entity.type
_entity.pdbx_description
1 polymer ?
#
loop_
_entity_poly.entity_id
_entity_poly.type
_entity_poly.pdbx_seq_one_letter_code
_entity_poly.pdbx_strand_id
1 'polypeptide(L)'
;MIPVYIPFQFIEKSINSYEIPITWQIPTIILLTLIFDKKVVFRAFSLYLIIGLFLSPVFYEGGSLGYLLTPNFGYLLGTYPLIKIIDNLNKKSKINIGNFLKEGFLAIIALHLTGILYNFLQMIFYNHFNIFLYNISKYSLGKIGYHLIMLIPLILLIRPIKYLKNNK
;
A
#
# COMPACT_ATOMS: atom_id res chain seq x y z
N MET A 1 -5.43 -4.85 -39.56
CA MET A 1 -4.90 -4.15 -38.37
C MET A 1 -3.40 -4.13 -38.50
N ILE A 2 -2.77 -2.95 -38.45
CA ILE A 2 -1.32 -2.81 -38.62
C ILE A 2 -0.65 -3.09 -37.26
N PRO A 3 0.37 -3.97 -37.18
CA PRO A 3 1.11 -4.19 -35.95
C PRO A 3 1.98 -2.96 -35.63
N VAL A 4 1.88 -2.44 -34.40
CA VAL A 4 2.56 -1.21 -33.92
C VAL A 4 3.78 -1.52 -33.05
N TYR A 5 4.48 -2.65 -33.29
CA TYR A 5 5.80 -2.84 -32.67
C TYR A 5 6.68 -3.81 -33.47
N ILE A 6 7.97 -3.49 -33.47
CA ILE A 6 9.07 -4.36 -33.91
C ILE A 6 9.58 -5.08 -32.65
N PRO A 7 9.52 -6.41 -32.56
CA PRO A 7 10.08 -7.13 -31.41
C PRO A 7 11.61 -7.09 -31.52
N PHE A 8 12.25 -6.26 -30.69
CA PHE A 8 13.70 -6.34 -30.48
C PHE A 8 13.97 -7.60 -29.64
N GLN A 9 14.57 -8.63 -30.25
CA GLN A 9 15.07 -9.79 -29.52
C GLN A 9 16.28 -9.35 -28.68
N PHE A 10 16.02 -8.91 -27.44
CA PHE A 10 17.06 -8.87 -26.44
C PHE A 10 17.51 -10.32 -26.19
N ILE A 11 18.79 -10.59 -26.44
CA ILE A 11 19.47 -11.83 -26.09
C ILE A 11 19.04 -12.22 -24.67
N GLU A 12 18.40 -13.38 -24.52
CA GLU A 12 17.98 -13.99 -23.25
C GLU A 12 19.22 -14.33 -22.42
N LYS A 13 19.88 -13.32 -21.86
CA LYS A 13 20.63 -13.49 -20.64
C LYS A 13 19.58 -13.31 -19.55
N SER A 14 19.17 -14.42 -18.92
CA SER A 14 18.30 -14.40 -17.75
C SER A 14 18.97 -13.55 -16.67
N ILE A 15 18.69 -12.25 -16.71
CA ILE A 15 18.80 -11.41 -15.53
C ILE A 15 17.75 -12.02 -14.62
N ASN A 16 18.19 -12.85 -13.66
CA ASN A 16 17.34 -13.28 -12.56
C ASN A 16 16.96 -12.01 -11.78
N SER A 17 15.98 -11.27 -12.30
CA SER A 17 15.41 -10.11 -11.64
C SER A 17 14.60 -10.66 -10.48
N TYR A 18 15.16 -10.57 -9.28
CA TYR A 18 14.41 -10.80 -8.06
C TYR A 18 13.36 -9.68 -7.94
N GLU A 19 12.12 -9.99 -8.31
CA GLU A 19 11.00 -9.09 -8.14
C GLU A 19 10.66 -8.98 -6.65
N ILE A 20 10.55 -7.75 -6.17
CA ILE A 20 10.13 -7.49 -4.80
C ILE A 20 8.60 -7.70 -4.75
N PRO A 21 8.06 -8.56 -3.87
CA PRO A 21 6.65 -8.97 -3.89
C PRO A 21 5.68 -7.93 -3.30
N ILE A 22 5.96 -6.65 -3.49
CA ILE A 22 5.16 -5.51 -3.03
C ILE A 22 5.08 -4.42 -4.09
N THR A 23 4.07 -3.58 -3.98
CA THR A 23 3.85 -2.45 -4.88
C THR A 23 4.36 -1.15 -4.30
N TRP A 24 4.48 -0.13 -5.15
CA TRP A 24 4.74 1.25 -4.73
C TRP A 24 3.55 1.94 -4.05
N GLN A 25 2.41 1.27 -3.89
CA GLN A 25 1.19 1.89 -3.35
C GLN A 25 1.38 2.35 -1.90
N ILE A 26 1.88 1.48 -1.02
CA ILE A 26 2.05 1.80 0.41
C ILE A 26 3.06 2.93 0.63
N PRO A 27 4.27 2.90 0.03
CA PRO A 27 5.21 4.02 0.11
C PRO A 27 4.63 5.34 -0.40
N THR A 28 3.86 5.30 -1.50
CA THR A 28 3.22 6.48 -2.09
C THR A 28 2.19 7.08 -1.14
N ILE A 29 1.33 6.26 -0.54
CA ILE A 29 0.33 6.75 0.41
C ILE A 29 0.99 7.34 1.66
N ILE A 30 2.06 6.73 2.17
CA ILE A 30 2.83 7.29 3.30
C ILE A 30 3.37 8.67 2.92
N LEU A 31 3.99 8.83 1.75
CA LEU A 31 4.51 10.11 1.27
C LEU A 31 3.41 11.18 1.10
N LEU A 32 2.31 10.82 0.44
CA LEU A 32 1.16 11.70 0.28
C LEU A 32 0.63 12.15 1.64
N THR A 33 0.59 11.25 2.62
CA THR A 33 0.16 11.59 3.98
C THR A 33 1.17 12.43 4.74
N LEU A 34 2.47 12.33 4.48
CA LEU A 34 3.45 13.24 5.06
C LEU A 34 3.35 14.66 4.47
N ILE A 35 3.00 14.77 3.18
CA ILE A 35 2.90 16.04 2.46
C ILE A 35 1.56 16.73 2.73
N PHE A 36 0.46 15.99 2.66
CA PHE A 36 -0.92 16.48 2.79
C PHE A 36 -1.58 15.97 4.08
N ASP A 37 -2.54 16.74 4.61
CA ASP A 37 -3.33 16.27 5.75
C ASP A 37 -4.20 15.07 5.37
N LYS A 38 -4.46 14.18 6.33
CA LYS A 38 -5.27 12.97 6.11
C LYS A 38 -6.62 13.20 5.42
N LYS A 39 -7.25 14.38 5.59
CA LYS A 39 -8.55 14.68 4.97
C LYS A 39 -8.43 14.69 3.44
N VAL A 40 -7.33 15.22 2.91
CA VAL A 40 -7.05 15.27 1.47
C VAL A 40 -6.73 13.86 0.97
N VAL A 41 -5.84 13.15 1.67
CA VAL A 41 -5.43 11.80 1.26
C VAL A 41 -6.58 10.79 1.34
N PHE A 42 -7.45 10.88 2.35
CA PHE A 42 -8.67 10.07 2.41
C PHE A 42 -9.57 10.30 1.20
N ARG A 43 -9.85 11.56 0.83
CA ARG A 43 -10.68 11.86 -0.34
C ARG A 43 -10.06 11.30 -1.62
N ALA A 44 -8.78 11.53 -1.83
CA ALA A 44 -8.06 11.01 -3.00
C ALA A 44 -8.06 9.47 -3.04
N PHE A 45 -7.82 8.82 -1.90
CA PHE A 45 -7.81 7.37 -1.81
C PHE A 45 -9.22 6.78 -2.00
N SER A 46 -10.27 7.42 -1.48
CA SER A 46 -11.65 7.01 -1.75
C SER A 46 -12.00 7.12 -3.23
N LEU A 47 -11.57 8.20 -3.92
CA LEU A 47 -11.73 8.31 -5.37
C LEU A 47 -10.97 7.21 -6.12
N TYR A 48 -9.73 6.89 -5.70
CA TYR A 48 -8.98 5.75 -6.23
C TYR A 48 -9.75 4.44 -6.08
N LEU A 49 -10.39 4.19 -4.92
CA LEU A 49 -11.21 3.00 -4.72
C LEU A 49 -12.45 3.00 -5.63
N ILE A 50 -13.14 4.12 -5.78
CA ILE A 50 -14.31 4.23 -6.68
C ILE A 50 -13.88 3.94 -8.12
N ILE A 51 -12.78 4.54 -8.57
CA ILE A 51 -12.24 4.30 -9.92
C ILE A 51 -11.91 2.82 -10.11
N GLY A 52 -11.19 2.22 -9.16
CA GLY A 52 -10.81 0.81 -9.24
C GLY A 52 -11.99 -0.17 -9.21
N LEU A 53 -13.05 0.16 -8.48
CA LEU A 53 -14.23 -0.70 -8.36
C LEU A 53 -15.21 -0.55 -9.53
N PHE A 54 -15.36 0.65 -10.10
CA PHE A 54 -16.46 0.94 -11.04
C PHE A 54 -16.03 1.41 -12.42
N LEU A 55 -14.85 2.02 -12.58
CA LEU A 55 -14.48 2.71 -13.83
C LEU A 55 -13.33 2.06 -14.59
N SER A 56 -12.24 1.71 -13.92
CA SER A 56 -11.01 1.26 -14.58
C SER A 56 -10.20 0.33 -13.67
N PRO A 57 -9.54 -0.72 -14.21
CA PRO A 57 -8.76 -1.66 -13.41
C PRO A 57 -7.41 -1.08 -12.95
N VAL A 58 -7.46 -0.15 -11.99
CA VAL A 58 -6.27 0.57 -11.47
C VAL A 58 -5.59 -0.10 -10.28
N PHE A 59 -6.17 -1.17 -9.73
CA PHE A 59 -5.58 -1.91 -8.62
C PHE A 59 -4.48 -2.86 -9.11
N TYR A 60 -3.55 -3.19 -8.22
CA TYR A 60 -2.56 -4.24 -8.47
C TYR A 60 -3.29 -5.58 -8.56
N GLU A 61 -3.30 -6.20 -9.73
CA GLU A 61 -4.12 -7.37 -10.11
C GLU A 61 -5.54 -7.06 -10.65
N GLY A 62 -5.83 -5.79 -11.01
CA GLY A 62 -7.00 -5.45 -11.83
C GLY A 62 -7.95 -4.44 -11.19
N GLY A 63 -9.23 -4.79 -11.07
CA GLY A 63 -10.28 -3.93 -10.54
C GLY A 63 -11.66 -4.57 -10.71
N SER A 64 -12.71 -3.76 -10.75
CA SER A 64 -14.13 -4.14 -10.70
C SER A 64 -14.64 -4.49 -9.29
N LEU A 65 -15.96 -4.62 -9.17
CA LEU A 65 -16.63 -5.11 -7.95
C LEU A 65 -16.16 -6.51 -7.54
N GLY A 66 -15.74 -7.36 -8.48
CA GLY A 66 -15.18 -8.68 -8.17
C GLY A 66 -13.92 -8.60 -7.30
N TYR A 67 -13.22 -7.47 -7.31
CA TYR A 67 -12.04 -7.25 -6.48
C TYR A 67 -12.38 -7.26 -4.98
N LEU A 68 -13.63 -6.96 -4.58
CA LEU A 68 -14.11 -7.10 -3.21
C LEU A 68 -14.01 -8.55 -2.69
N LEU A 69 -14.01 -9.53 -3.59
CA LEU A 69 -13.91 -10.94 -3.24
C LEU A 69 -12.45 -11.37 -3.01
N THR A 70 -11.48 -10.50 -3.30
CA THR A 70 -10.05 -10.83 -3.18
C THR A 70 -9.51 -10.53 -1.78
N PRO A 71 -8.53 -11.31 -1.30
CA PRO A 71 -7.77 -11.01 -0.09
C PRO A 71 -7.14 -9.61 -0.08
N ASN A 72 -6.68 -9.13 -1.25
CA ASN A 72 -5.96 -7.87 -1.41
C ASN A 72 -6.83 -6.65 -1.06
N PHE A 73 -8.15 -6.72 -1.25
CA PHE A 73 -9.04 -5.61 -0.92
C PHE A 73 -9.02 -5.25 0.57
N GLY A 74 -8.84 -6.24 1.46
CA GLY A 74 -8.68 -5.98 2.90
C GLY A 74 -7.49 -5.07 3.23
N TYR A 75 -6.40 -5.20 2.48
CA TYR A 75 -5.21 -4.37 2.63
C TYR A 75 -5.39 -2.99 2.00
N LEU A 76 -6.23 -2.87 0.95
CA LEU A 76 -6.70 -1.56 0.48
C LEU A 76 -7.48 -0.85 1.58
N LEU A 77 -8.41 -1.53 2.27
CA LEU A 77 -9.11 -0.95 3.42
C LEU A 77 -8.16 -0.59 4.56
N GLY A 78 -7.14 -1.42 4.82
CA GLY A 78 -6.06 -1.15 5.77
C GLY A 78 -5.24 0.12 5.49
N THR A 79 -5.37 0.69 4.29
CA THR A 79 -4.75 1.98 3.96
C THR A 79 -5.37 3.14 4.75
N TYR A 80 -6.66 3.07 5.13
CA TYR A 80 -7.30 4.11 5.94
C TYR A 80 -6.68 4.27 7.35
N PRO A 81 -6.53 3.20 8.16
CA PRO A 81 -5.83 3.33 9.45
C PRO A 81 -4.36 3.69 9.27
N LEU A 82 -3.69 3.23 8.20
CA LEU A 82 -2.32 3.65 7.88
C LEU A 82 -2.22 5.17 7.72
N ILE A 83 -3.05 5.78 6.88
CA ILE A 83 -3.07 7.25 6.69
C ILE A 83 -3.35 7.95 8.03
N LYS A 84 -4.30 7.43 8.82
CA LYS A 84 -4.65 8.03 10.12
C LYS A 84 -3.47 8.06 11.09
N ILE A 85 -2.67 7.00 11.13
CA ILE A 85 -1.50 6.89 12.00
C ILE A 85 -0.36 7.79 11.50
N ILE A 86 -0.02 7.73 10.21
CA ILE A 86 1.03 8.58 9.62
C ILE A 86 0.73 10.08 9.82
N ASP A 87 -0.54 10.50 9.70
CA ASP A 87 -0.96 11.89 9.91
C ASP A 87 -0.73 12.41 11.34
N ASN A 88 -0.49 11.54 12.33
CA ASN A 88 -0.05 11.98 13.66
C ASN A 88 1.25 12.79 13.62
N LEU A 89 2.11 12.52 12.64
CA LEU A 89 3.36 13.26 12.42
C LEU A 89 3.10 14.71 11.98
N ASN A 90 2.04 14.91 11.19
CA ASN A 90 1.64 16.24 10.70
C ASN A 90 1.07 17.09 11.82
N LYS A 91 0.09 16.56 12.56
CA LYS A 91 -0.65 17.31 13.59
C LYS A 91 0.20 17.82 14.74
N LYS A 92 1.30 17.11 15.03
CA LYS A 92 2.19 17.44 16.15
C LYS A 92 3.47 18.15 15.68
N SER A 93 3.58 18.51 14.40
CA SER A 93 4.81 19.05 13.77
C SER A 93 6.07 18.25 14.16
N LYS A 94 5.92 16.92 14.28
CA LYS A 94 6.89 16.00 14.88
C LYS A 94 7.65 15.19 13.85
N ILE A 95 7.67 15.67 12.60
CA ILE A 95 8.33 15.02 11.47
C ILE A 95 9.85 15.00 11.73
N ASN A 96 10.32 13.84 12.19
CA ASN A 96 11.73 13.49 12.33
C ASN A 96 11.88 11.98 12.10
N ILE A 97 13.11 11.50 11.96
CA ILE A 97 13.40 10.11 11.57
C ILE A 97 12.84 9.10 12.58
N GLY A 98 13.07 9.33 13.88
CA GLY A 98 12.62 8.40 14.92
C GLY A 98 11.10 8.29 15.02
N ASN A 99 10.40 9.43 15.02
CA ASN A 99 8.93 9.45 15.02
C ASN A 99 8.36 8.86 13.73
N PHE A 100 8.98 9.13 12.58
CA PHE A 100 8.57 8.55 11.30
C PHE A 100 8.66 7.03 11.31
N LEU A 101 9.78 6.47 11.76
CA LEU A 101 9.94 5.01 11.85
C LEU A 101 8.92 4.39 12.82
N LYS A 102 8.68 5.04 13.96
CA LYS A 102 7.69 4.58 14.95
C LYS A 102 6.26 4.57 14.39
N GLU A 103 5.79 5.71 13.88
CA GLU A 103 4.43 5.80 13.33
C GLU A 103 4.31 4.96 12.05
N GLY A 104 5.37 4.87 11.22
CA GLY A 104 5.44 4.01 10.04
C GLY A 104 5.29 2.53 10.37
N PHE A 105 6.01 2.04 11.39
CA PHE A 105 5.89 0.68 11.89
C PHE A 105 4.46 0.39 12.37
N LEU A 106 3.89 1.26 13.22
CA LEU A 106 2.53 1.12 13.71
C LEU A 106 1.49 1.15 12.57
N ALA A 107 1.69 2.02 11.58
CA ALA A 107 0.80 2.15 10.44
C ALA A 107 0.80 0.90 9.55
N ILE A 108 1.97 0.30 9.31
CA ILE A 108 2.10 -0.95 8.56
C ILE A 108 1.45 -2.12 9.32
N ILE A 109 1.63 -2.19 10.64
CA ILE A 109 0.93 -3.19 11.47
C ILE A 109 -0.59 -3.02 11.36
N ALA A 110 -1.10 -1.79 11.51
CA ALA A 110 -2.54 -1.53 11.42
C ALA A 110 -3.12 -1.89 10.05
N LEU A 111 -2.36 -1.64 8.97
CA LEU A 111 -2.73 -2.04 7.62
C LEU A 111 -2.86 -3.58 7.51
N HIS A 112 -1.86 -4.31 8.00
CA HIS A 112 -1.87 -5.78 7.95
C HIS A 112 -2.94 -6.38 8.85
N LEU A 113 -3.15 -5.85 10.06
CA LEU A 113 -4.24 -6.29 10.94
C LEU A 113 -5.62 -6.10 10.29
N THR A 114 -5.82 -4.99 9.59
CA THR A 114 -7.07 -4.74 8.85
C THR A 114 -7.25 -5.74 7.71
N GLY A 115 -6.17 -6.01 6.95
CA GLY A 115 -6.18 -7.02 5.90
C GLY A 115 -6.47 -8.43 6.42
N ILE A 116 -5.84 -8.83 7.51
CA ILE A 116 -6.07 -10.13 8.17
C ILE A 116 -7.52 -10.23 8.65
N LEU A 117 -8.05 -9.18 9.31
CA LEU A 117 -9.43 -9.15 9.78
C LEU A 117 -10.42 -9.28 8.62
N TYR A 118 -10.17 -8.59 7.51
CA TYR A 118 -11.01 -8.69 6.32
C TYR A 118 -10.99 -10.11 5.72
N ASN A 119 -9.81 -10.73 5.64
CA ASN A 119 -9.66 -12.12 5.21
C ASN A 119 -10.38 -13.10 6.15
N PHE A 120 -10.34 -12.84 7.45
CA PHE A 120 -11.05 -13.64 8.45
C PHE A 120 -12.57 -13.56 8.26
N LEU A 121 -13.11 -12.36 8.00
CA LEU A 121 -14.54 -12.18 7.70
C LEU A 121 -14.94 -12.88 6.39
N GLN A 122 -14.14 -12.76 5.34
CA GLN A 122 -14.38 -13.49 4.08
C GLN A 122 -14.40 -15.01 4.31
N MET A 123 -13.43 -15.53 5.07
CA MET A 123 -13.35 -16.95 5.40
C MET A 123 -14.62 -17.46 6.08
N ILE A 124 -15.15 -16.71 7.06
CA ILE A 124 -16.41 -17.05 7.74
C ILE A 124 -17.56 -17.05 6.72
N PHE A 125 -17.65 -16.01 5.89
CA PHE A 125 -18.75 -15.85 4.92
C PHE A 125 -18.76 -16.95 3.85
N TYR A 126 -17.60 -17.38 3.37
CA TYR A 126 -17.48 -18.44 2.35
C TYR A 126 -17.25 -19.85 2.91
N ASN A 127 -17.20 -20.01 4.24
CA ASN A 127 -16.93 -21.28 4.92
C ASN A 127 -15.64 -22.00 4.46
N HIS A 128 -14.57 -21.24 4.17
CA HIS A 128 -13.30 -21.73 3.62
C HIS A 128 -12.12 -21.61 4.60
N PHE A 129 -12.24 -22.22 5.78
CA PHE A 129 -11.24 -22.14 6.85
C PHE A 129 -9.82 -22.58 6.45
N ASN A 130 -9.73 -23.57 5.56
CA ASN A 130 -8.45 -24.15 5.12
C ASN A 130 -7.54 -23.14 4.41
N ILE A 131 -8.10 -22.09 3.80
CA ILE A 131 -7.36 -21.11 2.99
C ILE A 131 -6.83 -19.95 3.85
N PHE A 132 -7.30 -19.80 5.08
CA PHE A 132 -6.96 -18.64 5.91
C PHE A 132 -5.47 -18.54 6.26
N LEU A 133 -4.85 -19.66 6.67
CA LEU A 133 -3.42 -19.69 6.96
C LEU A 133 -2.59 -19.39 5.72
N TYR A 134 -3.03 -19.89 4.56
CA TYR A 134 -2.41 -19.55 3.27
C TYR A 134 -2.51 -18.06 2.98
N ASN A 135 -3.67 -17.44 3.20
CA ASN A 135 -3.86 -16.01 2.99
C ASN A 135 -3.01 -15.15 3.94
N ILE A 136 -2.91 -15.50 5.22
CA ILE A 136 -2.01 -14.82 6.17
C ILE A 136 -0.56 -14.91 5.69
N SER A 137 -0.14 -16.11 5.30
CA SER A 137 1.23 -16.37 4.88
C SER A 137 1.57 -15.58 3.62
N LYS A 138 0.71 -15.61 2.60
CA LYS A 138 0.93 -14.96 1.31
C LYS A 138 0.79 -13.45 1.35
N TYR A 139 -0.26 -12.93 1.99
CA TYR A 139 -0.61 -11.51 1.91
C TYR A 139 -0.09 -10.67 3.08
N SER A 140 0.16 -11.28 4.25
CA SER A 140 0.76 -10.60 5.40
C SER A 140 2.21 -10.96 5.63
N LEU A 141 2.50 -12.19 6.05
CA LEU A 141 3.86 -12.57 6.49
C LEU A 141 4.88 -12.44 5.35
N GLY A 142 4.51 -12.84 4.13
CA GLY A 142 5.35 -12.71 2.94
C GLY A 142 5.59 -11.28 2.48
N LYS A 143 4.81 -10.29 2.94
CA LYS A 143 4.88 -8.89 2.47
C LYS A 143 5.28 -7.88 3.55
N ILE A 144 5.04 -8.17 4.83
CA ILE A 144 5.23 -7.23 5.93
C ILE A 144 6.69 -6.77 6.06
N GLY A 145 7.65 -7.68 5.91
CA GLY A 145 9.07 -7.36 5.93
C GLY A 145 9.45 -6.34 4.85
N TYR A 146 8.97 -6.56 3.62
CA TYR A 146 9.21 -5.64 2.51
C TYR A 146 8.57 -4.27 2.75
N HIS A 147 7.32 -4.20 3.23
CA HIS A 147 6.69 -2.92 3.57
C HIS A 147 7.48 -2.15 4.65
N LEU A 148 8.02 -2.84 5.65
CA LEU A 148 8.86 -2.23 6.68
C LEU A 148 10.20 -1.74 6.12
N ILE A 149 10.86 -2.54 5.27
CA ILE A 149 12.12 -2.16 4.60
C ILE A 149 11.91 -0.91 3.74
N MET A 150 10.74 -0.75 3.11
CA MET A 150 10.42 0.44 2.30
C MET A 150 10.33 1.74 3.10
N LEU A 151 10.28 1.71 4.43
CA LEU A 151 10.42 2.93 5.23
C LEU A 151 11.82 3.53 5.10
N ILE A 152 12.86 2.72 4.89
CA ILE A 152 14.25 3.16 4.81
C ILE A 152 14.47 4.20 3.69
N PRO A 153 14.12 3.95 2.42
CA PRO A 153 14.29 4.96 1.37
C PRO A 153 13.46 6.22 1.61
N LEU A 154 12.30 6.10 2.27
CA LEU A 154 11.45 7.25 2.60
C LEU A 154 12.08 8.19 3.64
N ILE A 155 13.05 7.72 4.44
CA ILE A 155 13.78 8.56 5.40
C ILE A 155 14.47 9.74 4.72
N LEU A 156 14.98 9.53 3.50
CA LEU A 156 15.65 10.57 2.71
C LEU A 156 14.73 11.76 2.43
N LEU A 157 13.41 11.51 2.35
CA LEU A 157 12.40 12.52 2.03
C LEU A 157 11.88 13.25 3.27
N ILE A 158 12.20 12.81 4.49
CA ILE A 158 11.72 13.45 5.73
C ILE A 158 12.22 14.88 5.86
N ARG A 159 13.52 15.11 5.61
CA ARG A 159 14.13 16.46 5.70
C ARG A 159 13.51 17.44 4.68
N PRO A 160 13.43 17.14 3.37
CA PRO A 160 12.81 18.05 2.42
C PRO A 160 11.32 18.28 2.72
N ILE A 161 10.57 17.25 3.12
CA ILE A 161 9.15 17.41 3.48
C ILE A 161 9.00 18.34 4.70
N LYS A 162 9.84 18.18 5.72
CA LYS A 162 9.82 19.06 6.90
C LYS A 162 10.10 20.51 6.51
N TYR A 163 11.10 20.74 5.65
CA TYR A 163 11.43 22.08 5.15
C TYR A 163 10.24 22.70 4.40
N LEU A 164 9.63 21.96 3.47
CA LEU A 164 8.45 22.41 2.72
C LEU A 164 7.26 22.79 3.62
N LYS A 165 7.10 22.10 4.75
CA LYS A 165 6.02 22.38 5.71
C LYS A 165 6.27 23.58 6.60
N ASN A 166 7.52 23.86 6.94
CA ASN A 166 7.87 25.00 7.78
C ASN A 166 7.83 26.33 7.02
N ASN A 167 7.88 26.30 5.69
CA ASN A 167 7.85 27.48 4.83
C ASN A 167 6.45 27.84 4.30
N LYS A 168 5.40 27.14 4.76
CA LYS A 168 3.99 27.46 4.46
C LYS A 168 3.36 28.15 5.66
#